data_AF-A0A6G6GKT3-F1
#
_entry.id   AF-A0A6G6GKT3-F1
#
_cell.length_a   1.000
_cell.length_b   1.000
_cell.length_c   1.000
_cell.angle_alpha   90.00
_cell.angle_beta   90.00
_cell.angle_gamma   90.00
#
_symmetry.space_group_name_H-M   'P 1'
#
loop_
_entity.id
_entity.type
_entity.pdbx_description
1 polymer ?
#
loop_
_entity_poly.entity_id
_entity_poly.type
_entity_poly.pdbx_seq_one_letter_code
_entity_poly.pdbx_strand_id
1 'polypeptide(L)'
;MFFTKKKEEDKNSIEKKIDTVYAENKVAEINEGDVEILLDNEEKIEKKLAGANSLSKYMEIGKIMFGMVKDIKSGSYKSVPWFVIATIVMALLYILNPMDLVPDFIPGVGYIDDLAILSIGMGWIETDIHSYLDWKLEQAQEA
;
A
#
# COMPACT_ATOMS: atom_id res chain seq x y z
N MET A 1 17.00 29.25 14.64
CA MET A 1 16.84 28.05 13.77
C MET A 1 17.91 26.98 14.09
N PHE A 2 18.16 26.65 15.36
CA PHE A 2 19.29 25.77 15.76
C PHE A 2 18.92 24.57 16.65
N PHE A 3 17.64 24.37 16.98
CA PHE A 3 17.22 23.32 17.94
C PHE A 3 16.63 22.06 17.30
N THR A 4 16.47 22.00 15.97
CA THR A 4 15.87 20.85 15.29
C THR A 4 16.89 19.82 14.80
N LYS A 5 18.09 20.25 14.41
CA LYS A 5 19.09 19.36 13.78
C LYS A 5 19.72 18.34 14.73
N LYS A 6 19.91 18.69 16.01
CA LYS A 6 20.53 17.81 17.01
C LYS A 6 19.63 16.62 17.42
N LYS A 7 18.30 16.77 17.32
CA LYS A 7 17.34 15.75 17.75
C LYS A 7 17.13 14.64 16.70
N GLU A 8 17.43 14.92 15.43
CA GLU A 8 17.37 13.94 14.33
C GLU A 8 18.63 13.05 14.26
N GLU A 9 19.82 13.61 14.49
CA GLU A 9 21.07 12.83 14.51
C GLU A 9 21.12 11.81 15.65
N ASP A 10 20.63 12.15 16.84
CA ASP A 10 20.59 11.24 18.00
C ASP A 10 19.60 10.08 17.81
N LYS A 11 18.46 10.30 17.14
CA LYS A 11 17.42 9.27 16.95
C LYS A 11 17.83 8.20 15.94
N ASN A 12 18.45 8.63 14.84
CA ASN A 12 18.94 7.75 13.77
C ASN A 12 20.12 6.88 14.23
N SER A 13 20.92 7.38 15.18
CA SER A 13 22.04 6.65 15.78
C SER A 13 21.60 5.55 16.76
N ILE A 14 20.44 5.71 17.39
CA ILE A 14 19.87 4.75 18.35
C ILE A 14 19.10 3.66 17.61
N GLU A 15 18.26 3.99 16.63
CA GLU A 15 17.55 3.01 15.80
C GLU A 15 18.52 2.08 15.06
N LYS A 16 19.59 2.65 14.47
CA LYS A 16 20.61 1.87 13.78
C LYS A 16 21.38 0.93 14.71
N LYS A 17 21.59 1.30 15.99
CA LYS A 17 22.23 0.40 16.98
C LYS A 17 21.30 -0.70 17.47
N ILE A 18 20.00 -0.43 17.57
CA ILE A 18 18.99 -1.42 17.97
C ILE A 18 18.86 -2.49 16.88
N ASP A 19 18.83 -2.10 15.60
CA ASP A 19 18.78 -3.05 14.49
C ASP A 19 20.02 -3.95 14.42
N THR A 20 21.24 -3.39 14.56
CA THR A 20 22.47 -4.18 14.47
C THR A 20 22.62 -5.15 15.64
N VAL A 21 22.32 -4.71 16.87
CA VAL A 21 22.43 -5.57 18.07
C VAL A 21 21.36 -6.67 18.07
N TYR A 22 20.17 -6.41 17.54
CA TYR A 22 19.11 -7.43 17.43
C TYR A 22 19.43 -8.47 16.35
N ALA A 23 20.02 -8.05 15.24
CA ALA A 23 20.48 -8.96 14.18
C ALA A 23 21.65 -9.84 14.64
N GLU A 24 22.65 -9.28 15.32
CA GLU A 24 23.83 -10.01 15.79
C GLU A 24 23.49 -11.09 16.82
N ASN A 25 22.58 -10.81 17.77
CA ASN A 25 22.15 -11.80 18.76
C ASN A 25 21.32 -12.94 18.14
N LYS A 26 20.47 -12.65 17.15
CA LYS A 26 19.67 -13.68 16.48
C LYS A 26 20.52 -14.61 15.60
N VAL A 27 21.57 -14.10 14.96
CA VAL A 27 22.45 -14.91 14.11
C VAL A 27 23.27 -15.90 14.94
N ALA A 28 23.58 -15.58 16.19
CA ALA A 28 24.31 -16.47 17.11
C ALA A 28 23.49 -17.66 17.63
N GLU A 29 22.17 -17.66 17.46
CA GLU A 29 21.27 -18.73 17.93
C GLU A 29 20.87 -19.73 16.83
N ILE A 30 21.20 -19.44 15.55
CA ILE A 30 20.87 -20.31 14.42
C ILE A 30 21.75 -21.56 14.47
N ASN A 31 21.13 -22.73 14.54
CA ASN A 31 21.81 -24.03 14.53
C ASN A 31 21.49 -24.81 13.24
N GLU A 32 22.19 -25.93 13.01
CA GLU A 32 21.99 -26.78 11.83
C GLU A 32 20.55 -27.30 11.70
N GLY A 33 19.84 -27.52 12.81
CA GLY A 33 18.43 -27.92 12.80
C GLY A 33 17.48 -26.83 12.29
N ASP A 34 17.82 -25.55 12.47
CA ASP A 34 17.05 -24.43 11.89
C ASP A 34 17.21 -24.37 10.36
N VAL A 35 18.36 -24.80 9.84
CA VAL A 35 18.59 -24.92 8.39
C VAL A 35 17.73 -26.04 7.81
N GLU A 36 17.62 -27.17 8.50
CA GLU A 36 16.79 -28.30 8.05
C GLU A 36 15.29 -27.95 8.08
N ILE A 37 14.83 -27.23 9.12
CA ILE A 37 13.47 -26.69 9.18
C ILE A 37 13.21 -25.70 8.03
N LEU A 38 14.18 -24.85 7.67
CA LEU A 38 14.04 -23.93 6.54
C LEU A 38 13.89 -24.67 5.21
N LEU A 39 14.73 -25.69 4.97
CA LEU A 39 14.71 -26.50 3.76
C LEU A 39 13.39 -27.31 3.65
N ASP A 40 12.92 -27.89 4.75
CA ASP A 40 11.64 -28.62 4.80
C ASP A 40 10.41 -27.70 4.60
N ASN A 41 10.57 -26.39 4.81
CA ASN A 41 9.51 -25.40 4.65
C ASN A 41 9.70 -24.50 3.41
N GLU A 42 10.62 -24.85 2.50
CA GLU A 42 10.95 -24.06 1.30
C GLU A 42 9.68 -23.68 0.52
N GLU A 43 8.81 -24.64 0.22
CA GLU A 43 7.56 -24.41 -0.52
C GLU A 43 6.62 -23.42 0.19
N LYS A 44 6.59 -23.44 1.53
CA LYS A 44 5.76 -22.54 2.34
C LYS A 44 6.35 -21.13 2.38
N ILE A 45 7.67 -21.03 2.35
CA ILE A 45 8.41 -19.76 2.27
C ILE A 45 8.20 -19.15 0.88
N GLU A 46 8.35 -19.94 -0.18
CA GLU A 46 8.08 -19.50 -1.55
C GLU A 46 6.65 -18.98 -1.71
N LYS A 47 5.64 -19.68 -1.16
CA LYS A 47 4.26 -19.20 -1.18
C LYS A 47 4.06 -17.87 -0.45
N LYS A 48 4.74 -17.66 0.67
CA LYS A 48 4.70 -16.38 1.40
C LYS A 48 5.43 -15.26 0.66
N LEU A 49 6.56 -15.56 0.02
CA LEU A 49 7.32 -14.62 -0.80
C LEU A 49 6.57 -14.26 -2.09
N ALA A 50 5.88 -15.21 -2.72
CA ALA A 50 4.96 -14.95 -3.82
C ALA A 50 3.79 -14.05 -3.40
N GLY A 51 3.29 -14.23 -2.17
CA GLY A 51 2.35 -13.31 -1.53
C GLY A 51 2.91 -11.89 -1.35
N ALA A 52 4.21 -11.75 -1.03
CA ALA A 52 4.86 -10.45 -0.93
C ALA A 52 4.96 -9.73 -2.28
N ASN A 53 5.14 -10.47 -3.39
CA ASN A 53 5.07 -9.90 -4.74
C ASN A 53 3.64 -9.45 -5.12
N SER A 54 2.62 -10.06 -4.53
CA SER A 54 1.24 -9.56 -4.67
C SER A 54 1.05 -8.26 -3.88
N LEU A 55 1.65 -8.17 -2.69
CA LEU A 55 1.60 -6.95 -1.88
C LEU A 55 2.28 -5.76 -2.57
N SER A 56 3.42 -5.97 -3.23
CA SER A 56 4.08 -4.91 -4.01
C SER A 56 3.19 -4.41 -5.14
N LYS A 57 2.50 -5.30 -5.86
CA LYS A 57 1.52 -4.92 -6.90
C LYS A 57 0.38 -4.06 -6.32
N TYR A 58 -0.18 -4.43 -5.17
CA TYR A 58 -1.24 -3.62 -4.52
C TYR A 58 -0.71 -2.25 -4.06
N MET A 59 0.53 -2.19 -3.57
CA MET A 59 1.16 -0.92 -3.21
C MET A 59 1.37 -0.01 -4.42
N GLU A 60 1.75 -0.57 -5.57
CA GLU A 60 1.88 0.19 -6.83
C GLU A 60 0.54 0.77 -7.27
N ILE A 61 -0.53 -0.04 -7.25
CA ILE A 61 -1.89 0.42 -7.57
C ILE A 61 -2.32 1.54 -6.60
N GLY A 62 -2.07 1.38 -5.30
CA GLY A 62 -2.38 2.42 -4.30
C GLY A 62 -1.62 3.73 -4.55
N LYS A 63 -0.35 3.68 -4.97
CA LYS A 63 0.42 4.88 -5.35
C LYS A 63 -0.16 5.57 -6.59
N ILE A 64 -0.58 4.80 -7.58
CA ILE A 64 -1.22 5.33 -8.80
C ILE A 64 -2.52 6.05 -8.44
N MET A 65 -3.39 5.38 -7.68
CA MET A 65 -4.64 5.93 -7.16
C MET A 65 -4.43 7.23 -6.40
N PHE A 66 -3.46 7.26 -5.49
CA PHE A 66 -3.13 8.46 -4.73
C PHE A 66 -2.59 9.60 -5.61
N GLY A 67 -1.79 9.27 -6.62
CA GLY A 67 -1.33 10.21 -7.64
C GLY A 67 -2.49 10.83 -8.41
N MET A 68 -3.44 10.01 -8.86
CA MET A 68 -4.63 10.47 -9.57
C MET A 68 -5.44 11.46 -8.74
N VAL A 69 -5.67 11.15 -7.45
CA VAL A 69 -6.36 12.07 -6.53
C VAL A 69 -5.61 13.40 -6.38
N LYS A 70 -4.27 13.38 -6.32
CA LYS A 70 -3.47 14.61 -6.26
C LYS A 70 -3.59 15.46 -7.52
N ASP A 71 -3.51 14.84 -8.69
CA ASP A 71 -3.55 15.53 -9.98
C ASP A 71 -4.96 16.04 -10.31
N ILE A 72 -6.00 15.37 -9.81
CA ILE A 72 -7.38 15.90 -9.81
C ILE A 72 -7.48 17.12 -8.89
N LYS A 73 -6.95 17.03 -7.68
CA LYS A 73 -7.00 18.12 -6.69
C LYS A 73 -6.22 19.36 -7.15
N SER A 74 -5.09 19.20 -7.83
CA SER A 74 -4.33 20.33 -8.42
C SER A 74 -5.04 20.94 -9.63
N GLY A 75 -6.03 20.24 -10.19
CA GLY A 75 -6.69 20.60 -11.42
C GLY A 75 -5.85 20.29 -12.68
N SER A 76 -4.78 19.50 -12.56
CA SER A 76 -4.02 19.05 -13.73
C SER A 76 -4.79 18.00 -14.54
N TYR A 77 -5.63 17.21 -13.87
CA TYR A 77 -6.44 16.15 -14.48
C TYR A 77 -7.92 16.34 -14.11
N LYS A 78 -8.75 16.85 -15.03
CA LYS A 78 -10.12 17.34 -14.71
C LYS A 78 -11.28 16.50 -15.28
N SER A 79 -11.00 15.57 -16.18
CA SER A 79 -12.04 14.86 -16.96
C SER A 79 -12.33 13.48 -16.40
N VAL A 80 -12.73 13.41 -15.12
CA VAL A 80 -12.99 12.13 -14.44
C VAL A 80 -14.41 12.13 -13.87
N PRO A 81 -15.22 11.08 -14.13
CA PRO A 81 -16.53 10.94 -13.50
C PRO A 81 -16.42 10.94 -11.97
N TRP A 82 -17.34 11.62 -11.29
CA TRP A 82 -17.30 11.74 -9.82
C TRP A 82 -17.31 10.38 -9.11
N PHE A 83 -18.05 9.40 -9.65
CA PHE A 83 -18.09 8.03 -9.16
C PHE A 83 -16.70 7.37 -9.09
N VAL A 84 -15.83 7.62 -10.07
CA VAL A 84 -14.46 7.08 -10.12
C VAL A 84 -13.64 7.65 -8.96
N ILE A 85 -13.74 8.97 -8.76
CA ILE A 85 -13.07 9.68 -7.66
C ILE A 85 -13.51 9.11 -6.32
N ALA A 86 -14.82 8.95 -6.11
CA ALA A 86 -15.38 8.39 -4.88
C ALA A 86 -14.88 6.96 -4.61
N THR A 87 -14.84 6.12 -5.65
CA THR A 87 -14.38 4.72 -5.56
C THR A 87 -12.90 4.65 -5.18
N ILE A 88 -12.04 5.47 -5.82
CA ILE A 88 -10.61 5.53 -5.51
C ILE A 88 -10.38 6.01 -4.07
N VAL A 89 -11.08 7.05 -3.63
CA VAL A 89 -10.96 7.57 -2.26
C VAL A 89 -11.39 6.51 -1.25
N MET A 90 -12.50 5.80 -1.50
CA MET A 90 -12.98 4.73 -0.63
C MET A 90 -11.98 3.57 -0.54
N ALA A 91 -11.40 3.15 -1.68
CA ALA A 91 -10.36 2.12 -1.71
C ALA A 91 -9.10 2.53 -0.92
N LEU A 92 -8.65 3.79 -1.06
CA LEU A 92 -7.51 4.31 -0.30
C LEU A 92 -7.78 4.41 1.21
N LEU A 93 -8.99 4.82 1.61
CA LEU A 93 -9.40 4.85 3.02
C LEU A 93 -9.46 3.44 3.61
N TYR A 94 -9.93 2.45 2.85
CA TYR A 94 -9.91 1.05 3.26
C TYR A 94 -8.49 0.53 3.48
N ILE A 95 -7.53 0.91 2.63
CA ILE A 95 -6.11 0.58 2.83
C ILE A 95 -5.54 1.23 4.10
N LEU A 96 -5.93 2.47 4.39
CA LEU A 96 -5.44 3.21 5.56
C LEU A 96 -5.94 2.62 6.88
N ASN A 97 -7.23 2.25 6.93
CA ASN A 97 -7.81 1.57 8.08
C ASN A 97 -8.91 0.59 7.64
N PRO A 98 -8.58 -0.70 7.42
CA PRO A 98 -9.54 -1.69 6.95
C PRO A 98 -10.67 -1.96 7.97
N MET A 99 -10.45 -1.62 9.24
CA MET A 99 -11.41 -1.84 10.32
C MET A 99 -12.32 -0.63 10.60
N ASP A 100 -12.09 0.56 10.02
CA ASP A 100 -12.88 1.80 10.28
C ASP A 100 -14.11 1.99 9.39
N LEU A 101 -14.22 1.26 8.28
CA LEU A 101 -15.40 1.33 7.38
C LEU A 101 -16.52 0.36 7.80
N VAL A 102 -16.18 -0.65 8.60
CA VAL A 102 -17.08 -1.69 9.12
C VAL A 102 -17.77 -1.35 10.47
N PRO A 103 -17.32 -0.42 11.35
CA PRO A 103 -17.93 -0.23 12.65
C PRO A 103 -19.08 0.81 12.56
N ASP A 104 -20.30 0.29 12.74
CA ASP A 104 -21.50 0.97 13.28
C ASP A 104 -22.51 1.70 12.36
N PHE A 105 -22.47 1.62 11.02
CA PHE A 105 -23.33 2.53 10.23
C PHE A 105 -24.75 2.10 9.80
N ILE A 106 -25.20 0.83 9.74
CA ILE A 106 -26.61 0.57 9.34
C ILE A 106 -27.26 -0.66 9.99
N PRO A 107 -28.03 -0.48 11.08
CA PRO A 107 -29.05 -1.45 11.47
C PRO A 107 -30.16 -1.48 10.40
N GLY A 108 -30.32 -2.61 9.69
CA GLY A 108 -31.46 -2.86 8.78
C GLY A 108 -31.18 -2.85 7.26
N VAL A 109 -29.95 -2.56 6.83
CA VAL A 109 -29.52 -2.67 5.40
C VAL A 109 -28.20 -3.46 5.25
N GLY A 110 -27.53 -3.77 6.37
CA GLY A 110 -26.24 -4.43 6.34
C GLY A 110 -26.39 -5.87 5.88
N TYR A 111 -25.91 -6.19 4.67
CA TYR A 111 -25.25 -7.45 4.27
C TYR A 111 -24.89 -7.47 2.78
N ILE A 112 -25.39 -6.54 1.94
CA ILE A 112 -25.32 -6.75 0.49
C ILE A 112 -24.04 -6.26 -0.20
N ASP A 113 -23.43 -5.09 0.03
CA ASP A 113 -22.71 -4.54 -1.14
C ASP A 113 -21.42 -3.70 -1.02
N ASP A 114 -20.70 -3.57 0.10
CA ASP A 114 -19.46 -2.74 0.04
C ASP A 114 -18.34 -3.42 -0.77
N LEU A 115 -18.15 -4.73 -0.61
CA LEU A 115 -17.19 -5.49 -1.43
C LEU A 115 -17.67 -5.72 -2.86
N ALA A 116 -18.97 -5.82 -3.10
CA ALA A 116 -19.52 -6.05 -4.43
C ALA A 116 -19.64 -4.74 -5.22
N ILE A 117 -19.98 -3.60 -4.61
CA ILE A 117 -19.83 -2.25 -5.20
C ILE A 117 -18.35 -1.96 -5.48
N LEU A 118 -17.43 -2.28 -4.55
CA LEU A 118 -16.00 -2.14 -4.82
C LEU A 118 -15.54 -3.05 -5.95
N SER A 119 -16.02 -4.30 -6.03
CA SER A 119 -15.62 -5.26 -7.07
C SER A 119 -16.16 -4.86 -8.46
N ILE A 120 -17.42 -4.44 -8.53
CA ILE A 120 -18.05 -3.93 -9.76
C ILE A 120 -17.40 -2.60 -10.15
N GLY A 121 -17.20 -1.71 -9.18
CA GLY A 121 -16.55 -0.43 -9.39
C GLY A 121 -15.11 -0.56 -9.84
N MET A 122 -14.36 -1.54 -9.32
CA MET A 122 -12.98 -1.79 -9.73
C MET A 122 -12.88 -2.11 -11.22
N GLY A 123 -13.79 -2.94 -11.74
CA GLY A 123 -13.85 -3.24 -13.17
C GLY A 123 -14.23 -2.04 -14.03
N TRP A 124 -14.99 -1.09 -13.48
CA TRP A 124 -15.36 0.14 -14.19
C TRP A 124 -14.28 1.22 -14.16
N ILE A 125 -13.57 1.37 -13.03
CA ILE A 125 -12.51 2.38 -12.91
C ILE A 125 -11.18 1.95 -13.53
N GLU A 126 -11.01 0.67 -13.88
CA GLU A 126 -9.78 0.17 -14.51
C GLU A 126 -9.45 0.98 -15.78
N THR A 127 -10.46 1.27 -16.59
CA THR A 127 -10.29 2.09 -17.81
C THR A 127 -9.90 3.53 -17.48
N ASP A 128 -10.45 4.12 -16.43
CA ASP A 128 -10.08 5.46 -15.97
C ASP A 128 -8.65 5.50 -15.40
N ILE A 129 -8.23 4.46 -14.68
CA ILE A 129 -6.86 4.33 -14.18
C ILE A 129 -5.87 4.22 -15.35
N HIS A 130 -6.19 3.43 -16.38
CA HIS A 130 -5.38 3.36 -17.60
C HIS A 130 -5.30 4.71 -18.30
N SER A 131 -6.43 5.38 -18.48
CA SER A 131 -6.47 6.71 -19.09
C SER A 131 -5.63 7.73 -18.33
N TYR A 132 -5.61 7.66 -17.00
CA TYR A 132 -4.75 8.49 -16.16
C TYR A 132 -3.26 8.14 -16.32
N LEU A 133 -2.92 6.86 -16.42
CA LEU A 133 -1.54 6.42 -16.64
C LEU A 133 -1.02 6.85 -18.00
N ASP A 134 -1.82 6.71 -19.06
CA ASP A 134 -1.47 7.16 -20.41
C ASP A 134 -1.18 8.67 -20.40
N TRP A 135 -2.06 9.46 -19.77
CA TRP A 135 -1.83 10.89 -19.57
C TRP A 135 -0.53 11.19 -18.79
N LYS A 136 -0.22 10.44 -17.73
CA LYS A 136 1.05 10.63 -16.98
C LYS A 136 2.27 10.31 -17.83
N LEU A 137 2.19 9.32 -18.70
CA LEU A 137 3.28 8.95 -19.61
C LEU A 137 3.52 10.05 -20.65
N GLU A 138 2.45 10.61 -21.23
CA GLU A 138 2.54 11.76 -22.15
C GLU A 138 3.22 12.95 -21.47
N GLN A 139 2.77 13.32 -20.27
CA GLN A 139 3.36 14.42 -19.49
C GLN A 139 4.84 14.20 -19.14
N ALA A 140 5.27 12.94 -18.98
CA ALA A 140 6.66 12.61 -18.68
C ALA A 140 7.56 12.63 -19.92
N GLN A 141 6.99 12.44 -21.12
CA GLN A 141 7.70 12.54 -22.39
C GLN A 141 7.87 13.99 -22.85
N GLU A 142 7.00 14.88 -22.39
CA GLU A 142 7.03 16.32 -22.70
C GLU A 142 7.89 17.16 -21.73
N ALA A 143 8.40 16.56 -20.65
CA ALA A 143 9.20 17.20 -19.59
C ALA A 143 10.71 16.97 -19.74
#